data_AF-A0A3B8ZGM4-F1
#
_entry.id   AF-A0A3B8ZGM4-F1
#
_cell.length_a   1.000
_cell.length_b   1.000
_cell.length_c   1.000
_cell.angle_alpha   90.00
_cell.angle_beta   90.00
_cell.angle_gamma   90.00
#
_symmetry.space_group_name_H-M   'P 1'
#
loop_
_entity.id
_entity.type
_entity.pdbx_description
1 polymer ?
#
loop_
_entity_poly.entity_id
_entity_poly.type
_entity_poly.pdbx_seq_one_letter_code
_entity_poly.pdbx_strand_id
1 'polypeptide(L)' 'EGYQPLVLEIAKFFAGQEHPVSNEETLEIMTLMQAADLSKQRGGLSVQMQEVWQHHHNEAQQIVAEILKK' A
#
# COMPACT_ATOMS: atom_id res chain seq x y z
N GLU A 1 14.33 1.88 -24.26
CA GLU A 1 14.57 1.45 -22.87
C GLU A 1 13.22 1.07 -22.27
N GLY A 2 12.92 -0.22 -22.14
CA GLY A 2 11.62 -0.70 -21.67
C GLY A 2 11.55 -0.73 -20.15
N TYR A 3 11.14 -1.86 -19.59
CA TYR A 3 11.08 -2.05 -18.13
C TYR A 3 12.44 -2.28 -17.46
N GLN A 4 13.54 -2.33 -18.21
CA GLN A 4 14.88 -2.58 -17.68
C GLN A 4 15.24 -1.74 -16.45
N PRO A 5 15.08 -0.39 -16.42
CA PRO A 5 15.35 0.41 -15.22
C PRO A 5 14.45 0.01 -14.03
N LEU A 6 13.16 -0.25 -14.25
CA LEU A 6 12.25 -0.68 -13.20
C LEU A 6 12.64 -2.01 -12.59
N VAL A 7 12.95 -3.00 -13.44
CA VAL A 7 13.35 -4.34 -12.99
C VAL A 7 14.68 -4.29 -12.21
N LEU A 8 15.58 -3.39 -12.59
CA LEU A 8 16.83 -3.18 -11.85
C LEU A 8 16.57 -2.66 -10.44
N GLU A 9 15.68 -1.68 -10.26
CA GLU A 9 15.31 -1.18 -8.92
C GLU A 9 14.60 -2.25 -8.08
N ILE A 10 13.75 -3.07 -8.69
CA ILE A 10 13.13 -4.22 -8.01
C ILE A 10 14.20 -5.21 -7.53
N ALA A 11 15.19 -5.52 -8.37
CA ALA A 11 16.29 -6.41 -7.98
C ALA A 11 17.12 -5.84 -6.81
N LYS A 12 17.40 -4.54 -6.82
CA LYS A 12 18.11 -3.84 -5.73
C LYS A 12 17.33 -3.88 -4.41
N PHE A 13 16.02 -3.67 -4.46
CA PHE A 13 15.13 -3.78 -3.30
C PHE A 13 15.29 -5.15 -2.62
N PHE A 14 15.23 -6.25 -3.38
CA PHE A 14 15.39 -7.60 -2.84
C PHE A 14 16.83 -7.94 -2.42
N ALA A 15 17.83 -7.24 -2.95
CA ALA A 15 19.22 -7.33 -2.51
C ALA A 15 19.49 -6.57 -1.19
N GLY A 16 18.46 -5.99 -0.56
CA GLY A 16 18.58 -5.26 0.70
C GLY A 16 19.13 -3.84 0.55
N GLN A 17 19.14 -3.29 -0.68
CA GLN A 17 19.49 -1.89 -0.89
C GLN A 17 18.35 -0.97 -0.47
N GLU A 18 18.70 0.30 -0.23
CA GLU A 18 17.74 1.33 0.13
C GLU A 18 16.63 1.44 -0.93
N HIS A 19 15.40 1.45 -0.45
CA HIS A 19 14.22 1.52 -1.31
C HIS A 19 14.08 2.95 -1.84
N PRO A 20 13.70 3.15 -3.11
CA PRO A 20 13.57 4.48 -3.68
C PRO A 20 12.43 5.31 -3.05
N VAL A 21 11.53 4.65 -2.33
CA VAL A 21 10.37 5.22 -1.63
C VAL A 21 10.29 4.55 -0.25
N SER A 22 9.98 5.33 0.79
CA SER A 22 9.84 4.81 2.14
C SER A 22 8.59 3.91 2.28
N ASN A 23 8.57 3.05 3.29
CA ASN A 23 7.39 2.21 3.57
C ASN A 23 6.16 3.07 3.91
N GLU A 24 6.35 4.17 4.63
CA GLU A 24 5.27 5.10 5.00
C GLU A 24 4.64 5.75 3.78
N GLU A 25 5.47 6.31 2.89
CA GLU A 25 5.02 6.93 1.65
C GLU A 25 4.36 5.90 0.71
N THR A 26 4.89 4.67 0.66
CA THR A 26 4.26 3.58 -0.08
C THR A 26 2.85 3.29 0.45
N LEU A 27 2.67 3.22 1.77
CA LEU A 27 1.35 3.00 2.39
C LEU A 27 0.39 4.17 2.14
N GLU A 28 0.89 5.40 2.12
CA GLU A 28 0.09 6.59 1.81
C GLU A 28 -0.41 6.56 0.37
N ILE A 29 0.47 6.23 -0.59
CA ILE A 29 0.11 6.06 -2.00
C ILE A 29 -0.95 4.96 -2.17
N MET A 30 -0.78 3.81 -1.51
CA MET A 30 -1.76 2.72 -1.51
C MET A 30 -3.11 3.16 -0.91
N THR A 31 -3.08 3.90 0.19
CA THR A 31 -4.29 4.44 0.82
C THR A 31 -5.03 5.40 -0.10
N LEU A 32 -4.30 6.28 -0.82
CA LEU A 32 -4.88 7.21 -1.77
C LEU A 32 -5.54 6.47 -2.94
N MET A 33 -4.87 5.48 -3.53
CA MET A 33 -5.42 4.67 -4.63
C MET A 33 -6.72 3.98 -4.19
N GLN A 34 -6.73 3.40 -2.99
CA GLN A 34 -7.91 2.73 -2.45
C GLN A 34 -9.05 3.70 -2.13
N ALA A 35 -8.73 4.91 -1.62
CA ALA A 35 -9.70 5.96 -1.37
C ALA A 35 -10.34 6.48 -2.67
N ALA A 36 -9.55 6.60 -3.75
CA ALA A 36 -10.05 6.98 -5.06
C ALA A 36 -11.01 5.92 -5.64
N ASP A 37 -10.67 4.64 -5.51
CA ASP A 37 -11.54 3.55 -5.93
C ASP A 37 -12.85 3.53 -5.12
N LEU A 38 -12.77 3.74 -3.80
CA LEU A 38 -13.94 3.84 -2.94
C LEU A 38 -14.80 5.06 -3.28
N SER A 39 -14.18 6.20 -3.61
CA SER A 39 -14.88 7.40 -4.09
C SER A 39 -15.65 7.11 -5.36
N LYS A 40 -15.03 6.41 -6.33
CA LYS A 40 -15.69 5.97 -7.57
C LYS A 40 -16.90 5.08 -7.27
N GLN A 41 -16.77 4.13 -6.34
CA GLN A 41 -17.89 3.28 -5.90
C GLN A 41 -19.02 4.07 -5.23
N ARG A 42 -18.68 5.14 -4.48
CA ARG A 42 -19.63 6.05 -3.83
C ARG A 42 -20.16 7.14 -4.75
N GLY A 43 -20.01 7.01 -6.08
CA GLY A 43 -20.52 7.98 -7.05
C GLY A 43 -19.74 9.30 -7.09
N GLY A 44 -18.45 9.26 -6.77
CA GLY A 44 -17.55 10.43 -6.78
C GLY A 44 -17.62 11.28 -5.51
N LEU A 45 -18.22 10.76 -4.43
CA LEU A 45 -18.22 11.43 -3.12
C LEU A 45 -16.82 11.46 -2.51
N SER A 46 -16.55 12.51 -1.72
CA SER A 46 -15.30 12.60 -0.96
C SER A 46 -15.15 11.44 0.02
N VAL A 47 -13.93 10.91 0.13
CA VAL A 47 -13.56 9.81 1.03
C VAL A 47 -12.37 10.26 1.87
N GLN A 48 -12.46 10.07 3.18
CA GLN A 48 -11.36 10.41 4.09
C GLN A 48 -10.29 9.30 4.04
N MET A 49 -9.04 9.66 3.76
CA MET A 49 -7.93 8.68 3.73
C MET A 49 -7.77 7.92 5.06
N GLN A 50 -8.01 8.58 6.19
CA GLN A 50 -7.93 7.96 7.52
C GLN A 50 -8.93 6.80 7.69
N GLU A 51 -10.14 6.92 7.12
CA GLU A 51 -11.16 5.86 7.15
C GLU A 51 -10.63 4.60 6.45
N VAL A 52 -10.05 4.78 5.25
CA VAL A 52 -9.51 3.71 4.41
C VAL A 52 -8.29 3.06 5.05
N TRP A 53 -7.37 3.88 5.57
CA TRP A 53 -6.19 3.38 6.28
C TRP A 53 -6.60 2.54 7.49
N GLN A 54 -7.51 3.06 8.33
CA GLN A 54 -7.88 2.37 9.57
C GLN A 54 -8.56 1.04 9.30
N HIS A 55 -9.43 0.99 8.29
CA HIS A 55 -10.09 -0.24 7.87
C HIS A 55 -9.07 -1.32 7.52
N HIS A 56 -8.18 -1.06 6.55
CA HIS A 56 -7.22 -2.05 6.08
C HIS A 56 -6.09 -2.34 7.07
N HIS A 57 -5.71 -1.37 7.90
CA HIS A 57 -4.73 -1.60 8.96
C HIS A 57 -5.27 -2.57 10.02
N ASN A 58 -6.54 -2.40 10.43
CA ASN A 58 -7.18 -3.30 11.39
C ASN A 58 -7.30 -4.73 10.82
N GLU A 59 -7.70 -4.87 9.55
CA GLU A 59 -7.73 -6.17 8.87
C GLU A 59 -6.35 -6.83 8.83
N ALA A 60 -5.31 -6.08 8.46
CA ALA A 60 -3.94 -6.58 8.44
C ALA A 60 -3.49 -7.06 9.83
N GLN A 61 -3.79 -6.29 10.89
CA GLN A 61 -3.48 -6.69 12.27
C GLN A 61 -4.19 -7.98 12.69
N GLN A 62 -5.44 -8.18 12.27
CA GLN A 62 -6.18 -9.42 12.53
C GLN A 62 -5.50 -10.62 11.85
N ILE A 63 -5.12 -10.49 10.58
CA ILE A 63 -4.41 -11.54 9.84
C ILE A 63 -3.09 -11.91 10.53
N VAL A 64 -2.30 -10.90 10.93
CA VAL A 64 -1.03 -11.15 11.64
C VAL A 64 -1.29 -11.86 12.97
N ALA A 65 -2.30 -11.43 13.73
CA ALA A 65 -2.66 -12.06 15.00
C ALA A 65 -3.10 -13.52 14.82
N GLU A 66 -3.80 -13.85 13.73
CA GLU A 66 -4.19 -15.22 13.41
C GLU A 66 -3.01 -16.10 13.01
N ILE A 67 -2.06 -15.57 12.25
CA ILE A 67 -0.84 -16.29 11.86
C ILE A 67 0.00 -16.60 13.10
N LEU A 68 0.16 -15.64 14.02
CA LEU A 68 0.99 -15.81 15.22
C LEU A 68 0.37 -16.72 16.30
N LYS A 69 -0.95 -16.98 16.23
CA LYS A 69 -1.64 -17.91 17.14
C LYS A 69 -1.48 -19.39 16.73
N LYS A 70 -1.03 -19.66 15.51
CA LYS A 70 -0.77 -21.01 14.98
C LYS A 70 0.65 -21.44 15.28
#